data_AF-A0A2V5SJS9-F1
#
_entry.id   AF-A0A2V5SJS9-F1
#
_cell.length_a   1.000
_cell.length_b   1.000
_cell.length_c   1.000
_cell.angle_alpha   90.00
_cell.angle_beta   90.00
_cell.angle_gamma   90.00
#
_symmetry.space_group_name_H-M   'P 1'
#
loop_
_entity.id
_entity.type
_entity.pdbx_description
1 polymer ?
#
loop_
_entity_poly.entity_id
_entity_poly.type
_entity_poly.pdbx_seq_one_letter_code
_entity_poly.pdbx_strand_id
1 'polypeptide(L)'
;MPAVSRRNYWILNSWRDLIFYVGTPLLLVPAFTLAQARWSAQDIYLFVAAFGAMGHHLPGMIRAYGDRALFERFRWRFIIAPLFLLVTCVAFYWWDLKGIVLVVFFWGVWHGMMQTYGFCRIYDAKTGSFAALTRRLDFALCAIWFAAAVVLSSQRMTDTLGVFYASGGPFVEPWTLQIAQRSLLFLAIAVAILFLGNFVWGWRHAKRANPVKLALLITSITFWWYCNNGVSNLLVGIALFEVFHDVQYLSLVWIYNRNRVEKDRSIGGFMRFVFRRSGSLVGLYLGLIFAYGSLAYFNSQLQIDTIKRVLTGVVSASALLHFYYDGFIWKVRESSTRQSLGLTGGTAEILPRGIFHGWLLHGAKWATAFVLPLTALWLWQVHSAIPLVQRNGWVVRDLPGGARQHYEYANSLRQDGQLAAAAREFEIALHFDPKHAGARSALALLLQNQSKFDAAAEQYELAIPLDPKNADLRYEYSYTLSRLGRSDEAAAQLNVALEINPNFPPALYSRGLTSFKRGMLDDAISDLRRAVEKQSNFLEARLALANALLGHNELDGARSEFEAALKQAPNRVDAINGLGLAYLRQGRTSQAIIQFDEALKIKPDFADAAENLRIARATDSRFSSRLTP
;
A
#
# COMPACT_ATOMS: atom_id res chain seq x y z
N MET A 1 29.94 -53.53 20.08
CA MET A 1 29.96 -52.26 19.31
C MET A 1 28.70 -51.48 19.63
N PRO A 2 28.76 -50.22 20.10
CA PRO A 2 27.56 -49.42 20.30
C PRO A 2 26.94 -49.13 18.94
N ALA A 3 25.63 -49.36 18.81
CA ALA A 3 24.88 -49.06 17.60
C ALA A 3 25.08 -47.59 17.20
N VAL A 4 25.64 -47.35 16.01
CA VAL A 4 25.73 -46.01 15.42
C VAL A 4 24.29 -45.51 15.26
N SER A 5 23.87 -44.58 16.13
CA SER A 5 22.50 -44.06 16.06
C SER A 5 22.27 -43.46 14.67
N ARG A 6 21.20 -43.87 13.98
CA ARG A 6 20.86 -43.35 12.65
C ARG A 6 20.88 -41.82 12.67
N ARG A 7 21.57 -41.23 11.68
CA ARG A 7 21.73 -39.77 11.56
C ARG A 7 20.37 -39.11 11.39
N ASN A 8 19.99 -38.25 12.33
CA ASN A 8 18.81 -37.41 12.17
C ASN A 8 19.23 -36.09 11.52
N TYR A 9 18.89 -35.91 10.25
CA TYR A 9 19.14 -34.66 9.51
C TYR A 9 18.02 -33.64 9.65
N TRP A 10 16.88 -34.03 10.21
CA TRP A 10 15.62 -33.31 10.08
C TRP A 10 15.27 -32.60 11.39
N ILE A 11 14.67 -31.41 11.27
CA ILE A 11 14.09 -30.68 12.40
C ILE A 11 12.91 -31.49 12.93
N LEU A 12 12.01 -31.88 12.01
CA LEU A 12 10.85 -32.70 12.28
C LEU A 12 11.08 -34.11 11.75
N ASN A 13 10.82 -34.32 10.47
CA ASN A 13 11.06 -35.54 9.72
C ASN A 13 11.20 -35.17 8.23
N SER A 14 11.62 -36.14 7.41
CA SER A 14 11.91 -35.90 5.99
C SER A 14 10.77 -35.21 5.25
N TRP A 15 9.55 -35.75 5.31
CA TRP A 15 8.42 -35.22 4.55
C TRP A 15 7.97 -33.84 5.05
N ARG A 16 7.91 -33.62 6.37
CA ARG A 16 7.46 -32.34 6.94
C ARG A 16 8.47 -31.22 6.72
N ASP A 17 9.76 -31.48 6.86
CA ASP A 17 10.78 -30.48 6.57
C ASP A 17 10.78 -30.10 5.08
N LEU A 18 10.61 -31.09 4.20
CA LEU A 18 10.49 -30.84 2.77
C LEU A 18 9.25 -30.02 2.43
N ILE A 19 8.10 -30.22 3.08
CA ILE A 19 6.92 -29.37 2.81
C ILE A 19 7.05 -27.99 3.43
N PHE A 20 7.35 -27.91 4.72
CA PHE A 20 7.18 -26.67 5.50
C PHE A 20 8.39 -25.74 5.47
N TYR A 21 9.60 -26.27 5.21
CA TYR A 21 10.82 -25.47 5.27
C TYR A 21 11.47 -25.30 3.90
N VAL A 22 11.46 -26.33 3.06
CA VAL A 22 12.18 -26.31 1.77
C VAL A 22 11.25 -26.09 0.58
N GLY A 23 10.16 -26.84 0.48
CA GLY A 23 9.31 -26.93 -0.71
C GLY A 23 8.07 -26.03 -0.68
N THR A 24 7.85 -25.26 0.39
CA THR A 24 6.71 -24.36 0.51
C THR A 24 6.58 -23.39 -0.68
N PRO A 25 7.66 -22.81 -1.23
CA PRO A 25 7.56 -21.96 -2.42
C PRO A 25 6.92 -22.63 -3.63
N LEU A 26 7.13 -23.93 -3.83
CA LEU A 26 6.56 -24.69 -4.95
C LEU A 26 5.03 -24.81 -4.84
N LEU A 27 4.48 -24.68 -3.63
CA LEU A 27 3.04 -24.66 -3.37
C LEU A 27 2.47 -23.25 -3.44
N LEU A 28 3.22 -22.25 -2.94
CA LEU A 28 2.75 -20.87 -2.86
C LEU A 28 2.64 -20.18 -4.21
N VAL A 29 3.62 -20.37 -5.10
CA VAL A 29 3.62 -19.69 -6.41
C VAL A 29 2.36 -20.05 -7.23
N PRO A 30 2.00 -21.33 -7.44
CA PRO A 30 0.75 -21.67 -8.14
C PRO A 30 -0.50 -21.18 -7.43
N ALA A 31 -0.54 -21.27 -6.08
CA ALA A 31 -1.69 -20.81 -5.30
C ALA A 31 -1.94 -19.31 -5.47
N PHE A 32 -0.88 -18.50 -5.47
CA PHE A 32 -0.98 -17.06 -5.68
C PHE A 32 -1.34 -16.70 -7.12
N THR A 33 -0.87 -17.46 -8.11
CA THR A 33 -1.31 -17.28 -9.51
C THR A 33 -2.82 -17.52 -9.63
N LEU A 34 -3.34 -18.57 -9.00
CA LEU A 34 -4.78 -18.86 -8.98
C LEU A 34 -5.59 -17.81 -8.18
N ALA A 35 -5.00 -17.25 -7.12
CA ALA A 35 -5.63 -16.18 -6.35
C ALA A 35 -5.72 -14.87 -7.14
N GLN A 36 -4.65 -14.49 -7.84
CA GLN A 36 -4.61 -13.28 -8.70
C GLN A 36 -5.57 -13.36 -9.89
N ALA A 37 -6.02 -14.55 -10.28
CA ALA A 37 -7.08 -14.71 -11.27
C ALA A 37 -8.47 -14.28 -10.75
N ARG A 38 -8.66 -14.13 -9.43
CA ARG A 38 -9.94 -13.82 -8.80
C ARG A 38 -9.94 -12.54 -7.95
N TRP A 39 -8.79 -12.18 -7.40
CA TRP A 39 -8.66 -11.06 -6.47
C TRP A 39 -7.52 -10.14 -6.90
N SER A 40 -7.64 -8.86 -6.55
CA SER A 40 -6.57 -7.89 -6.84
C SER A 40 -5.35 -8.17 -5.96
N ALA A 41 -4.18 -7.71 -6.42
CA ALA A 41 -2.95 -7.76 -5.62
C ALA A 41 -3.11 -7.08 -4.24
N GLN A 42 -3.90 -6.01 -4.18
CA GLN A 42 -4.16 -5.26 -2.95
C GLN A 42 -5.04 -6.06 -1.99
N ASP A 43 -6.08 -6.74 -2.48
CA ASP A 43 -6.94 -7.57 -1.63
C ASP A 43 -6.18 -8.76 -1.06
N ILE A 44 -5.36 -9.42 -1.89
CA ILE A 44 -4.50 -10.53 -1.47
C ILE A 44 -3.52 -10.04 -0.40
N TYR A 45 -2.83 -8.93 -0.66
CA TYR A 45 -1.90 -8.35 0.29
C TYR A 45 -2.59 -7.96 1.59
N LEU A 46 -3.77 -7.33 1.55
CA LEU A 46 -4.49 -6.92 2.75
C LEU A 46 -4.88 -8.14 3.60
N PHE A 47 -5.37 -9.20 2.96
CA PHE A 47 -5.67 -10.45 3.64
C PHE A 47 -4.42 -11.05 4.30
N VAL A 48 -3.31 -11.14 3.57
CA VAL A 48 -2.06 -11.69 4.10
C VAL A 48 -1.47 -10.81 5.20
N ALA A 49 -1.49 -9.48 5.05
CA ALA A 49 -0.98 -8.55 6.05
C ALA A 49 -1.78 -8.63 7.36
N ALA A 50 -3.10 -8.80 7.27
CA ALA A 50 -3.95 -8.99 8.43
C ALA A 50 -3.71 -10.35 9.09
N PHE A 51 -3.89 -11.44 8.36
CA PHE A 51 -3.99 -12.77 8.98
C PHE A 51 -2.67 -13.54 9.01
N GLY A 52 -1.81 -13.32 8.03
CA GLY A 52 -0.44 -13.81 8.01
C GLY A 52 0.46 -12.94 8.88
N ALA A 53 0.81 -11.75 8.37
CA ALA A 53 1.83 -10.90 8.97
C ALA A 53 1.49 -10.44 10.40
N MET A 54 0.30 -9.89 10.65
CA MET A 54 -0.03 -9.48 12.03
C MET A 54 -0.39 -10.68 12.93
N GLY A 55 -1.15 -11.64 12.42
CA GLY A 55 -1.64 -12.77 13.21
C GLY A 55 -0.50 -13.56 13.86
N HIS A 56 0.60 -13.79 13.14
CA HIS A 56 1.72 -14.62 13.63
C HIS A 56 2.56 -13.94 14.72
N HIS A 57 2.30 -12.67 15.06
CA HIS A 57 2.93 -12.02 16.20
C HIS A 57 2.47 -12.62 17.55
N LEU A 58 1.20 -13.03 17.63
CA LEU A 58 0.55 -13.50 18.84
C LEU A 58 1.28 -14.67 19.53
N PRO A 59 1.73 -15.73 18.82
CA PRO A 59 2.51 -16.82 19.40
C PRO A 59 3.77 -16.38 20.19
N GLY A 60 4.48 -15.36 19.69
CA GLY A 60 5.66 -14.80 20.36
C GLY A 60 5.28 -14.15 21.69
N MET A 61 4.17 -13.40 21.69
CA MET A 61 3.60 -12.74 22.87
C MET A 61 3.11 -13.75 23.91
N ILE A 62 2.30 -14.72 23.48
CA ILE A 62 1.78 -15.81 24.33
C ILE A 62 2.93 -16.51 25.06
N ARG A 63 4.05 -16.76 24.36
CA ARG A 63 5.24 -17.36 24.96
C ARG A 63 5.96 -16.42 25.93
N ALA A 64 6.15 -15.15 25.56
CA ALA A 64 6.87 -14.19 26.40
C ALA A 64 6.18 -13.96 27.76
N TYR A 65 4.84 -13.96 27.79
CA TYR A 65 4.05 -13.71 29.01
C TYR A 65 3.48 -14.99 29.65
N GLY A 66 3.37 -16.09 28.90
CA GLY A 66 2.84 -17.37 29.41
C GLY A 66 3.90 -18.28 30.04
N ASP A 67 5.19 -17.99 29.81
CA ASP A 67 6.30 -18.72 30.41
C ASP A 67 6.88 -17.96 31.60
N ARG A 68 6.54 -18.43 32.80
CA ARG A 68 6.95 -17.79 34.06
C ARG A 68 8.46 -17.69 34.21
N ALA A 69 9.20 -18.76 33.87
CA ALA A 69 10.66 -18.78 34.02
C ALA A 69 11.35 -17.83 33.03
N LEU A 70 10.87 -17.80 31.78
CA LEU A 70 11.37 -16.85 30.78
C LEU A 70 11.02 -15.41 31.14
N PHE A 71 9.80 -15.18 31.63
CA PHE A 71 9.35 -13.85 32.06
C PHE A 71 10.16 -13.35 33.24
N GLU A 72 10.31 -14.14 34.31
CA GLU A 72 11.10 -13.76 35.49
C GLU A 72 12.55 -13.43 35.10
N ARG A 73 13.15 -14.21 34.20
CA ARG A 73 14.52 -14.00 33.69
C ARG A 73 14.68 -12.71 32.89
N PHE A 74 13.66 -12.27 32.17
CA PHE A 74 13.71 -11.08 31.31
C PHE A 74 12.67 -10.02 31.68
N ARG A 75 12.22 -9.99 32.94
CA ARG A 75 11.05 -9.22 33.42
C ARG A 75 11.03 -7.78 32.93
N TRP A 76 12.14 -7.07 33.11
CA TRP A 76 12.24 -5.66 32.76
C TRP A 76 12.23 -5.43 31.25
N ARG A 77 12.73 -6.39 30.46
CA ARG A 77 12.66 -6.32 28.99
C ARG A 77 11.22 -6.52 28.51
N PHE A 78 10.45 -7.41 29.13
CA PHE A 78 9.06 -7.70 28.76
C PHE A 78 8.05 -6.69 29.32
N ILE A 79 8.46 -5.86 30.29
CA ILE A 79 7.66 -4.73 30.78
C ILE A 79 8.00 -3.44 30.01
N ILE A 80 9.28 -3.10 29.88
CA ILE A 80 9.71 -1.79 29.36
C ILE A 80 9.69 -1.75 27.83
N ALA A 81 10.16 -2.80 27.14
CA ALA A 81 10.27 -2.75 25.67
C ALA A 81 8.90 -2.53 24.97
N PRO A 82 7.79 -3.16 25.42
CA PRO A 82 6.47 -2.87 24.84
C PRO A 82 6.02 -1.44 25.03
N LEU A 83 6.18 -0.89 26.24
CA LEU A 83 5.79 0.49 26.52
C LEU A 83 6.64 1.46 25.70
N PHE A 84 7.94 1.24 25.63
CA PHE A 84 8.86 2.04 24.83
C PHE A 84 8.49 2.02 23.34
N LEU A 85 8.31 0.83 22.76
CA LEU A 85 7.97 0.69 21.34
C LEU A 85 6.57 1.22 21.03
N LEU A 86 5.60 1.02 21.92
CA LEU A 86 4.25 1.56 21.77
C LEU A 86 4.27 3.09 21.76
N VAL A 87 4.89 3.71 22.78
CA VAL A 87 4.99 5.17 22.88
C VAL A 87 5.74 5.74 21.68
N THR A 88 6.87 5.12 21.31
CA THR A 88 7.70 5.59 20.18
C THR A 88 6.92 5.48 18.86
N CYS A 89 6.38 4.31 18.52
CA CYS A 89 5.65 4.15 17.27
C CYS A 89 4.42 5.06 17.21
N VAL A 90 3.60 5.10 18.27
CA VAL A 90 2.40 5.96 18.30
C VAL A 90 2.78 7.43 18.15
N ALA A 91 3.81 7.91 18.85
CA ALA A 91 4.28 9.29 18.70
C ALA A 91 4.75 9.58 17.26
N PHE A 92 5.49 8.65 16.65
CA PHE A 92 5.96 8.81 15.27
C PHE A 92 4.81 8.88 14.27
N TYR A 93 3.78 8.04 14.40
CA TYR A 93 2.61 8.14 13.53
C TYR A 93 1.75 9.37 13.83
N TRP A 94 1.64 9.78 15.09
CA TRP A 94 0.92 10.98 15.49
C TRP A 94 1.55 12.24 14.88
N TRP A 95 2.88 12.34 14.90
CA TRP A 95 3.65 13.43 14.31
C TRP A 95 4.01 13.22 12.83
N ASP A 96 3.47 12.19 12.18
CA ASP A 96 3.70 11.86 10.77
C ASP A 96 5.19 11.68 10.38
N LEU A 97 6.00 11.14 11.30
CA LEU A 97 7.43 10.90 11.11
C LEU A 97 7.66 9.68 10.21
N LYS A 98 8.09 9.93 8.97
CA LYS A 98 8.21 8.92 7.91
C LYS A 98 9.31 7.90 8.18
N GLY A 99 10.35 8.29 8.94
CA GLY A 99 11.50 7.43 9.23
C GLY A 99 11.18 6.10 9.93
N ILE A 100 10.06 6.01 10.66
CA ILE A 100 9.65 4.74 11.30
C ILE A 100 9.37 3.64 10.28
N VAL A 101 8.88 4.01 9.09
CA VAL A 101 8.57 3.06 8.02
C VAL A 101 9.85 2.36 7.54
N LEU A 102 10.96 3.09 7.40
CA LEU A 102 12.26 2.52 7.06
C LEU A 102 12.75 1.55 8.14
N VAL A 103 12.60 1.93 9.40
CA VAL A 103 13.01 1.07 10.53
C VAL A 103 12.20 -0.22 10.57
N VAL A 104 10.87 -0.14 10.47
CA VAL A 104 10.00 -1.33 10.44
C VAL A 104 10.35 -2.21 9.23
N PHE A 105 10.58 -1.61 8.06
CA PHE A 105 10.97 -2.33 6.85
C PHE A 105 12.31 -3.07 7.01
N PHE A 106 13.39 -2.38 7.35
CA PHE A 106 14.71 -3.01 7.51
C PHE A 106 14.72 -4.05 8.61
N TRP A 107 13.96 -3.82 9.67
CA TRP A 107 13.83 -4.77 10.76
C TRP A 107 13.05 -6.02 10.35
N GLY A 108 12.03 -5.91 9.49
CA GLY A 108 11.36 -7.06 8.87
C GLY A 108 12.31 -7.90 8.00
N VAL A 109 13.12 -7.25 7.16
CA VAL A 109 14.17 -7.93 6.36
C VAL A 109 15.16 -8.66 7.27
N TRP A 110 15.63 -7.99 8.33
CA TRP A 110 16.51 -8.58 9.34
C TRP A 110 15.86 -9.79 10.03
N HIS A 111 14.57 -9.69 10.36
CA HIS A 111 13.83 -10.76 11.01
C HIS A 111 13.74 -12.02 10.13
N GLY A 112 13.33 -11.87 8.87
CA GLY A 112 13.30 -12.97 7.90
C GLY A 112 14.69 -13.62 7.73
N MET A 113 15.74 -12.81 7.60
CA MET A 113 17.12 -13.28 7.53
C MET A 113 17.52 -14.09 8.78
N MET A 114 17.20 -13.58 9.97
CA MET A 114 17.53 -14.25 11.24
C MET A 114 16.78 -15.57 11.42
N GLN A 115 15.55 -15.67 10.93
CA GLN A 115 14.80 -16.93 10.89
C GLN A 115 15.53 -17.97 10.02
N THR A 116 15.88 -17.63 8.78
CA THR A 116 16.62 -18.55 7.88
C THR A 116 17.95 -18.99 8.49
N TYR A 117 18.71 -18.05 9.07
CA TYR A 117 19.94 -18.36 9.79
C TYR A 117 19.69 -19.22 11.04
N GLY A 118 18.60 -18.99 11.77
CA GLY A 118 18.16 -19.79 12.90
C GLY A 118 17.93 -21.25 12.53
N PHE A 119 17.21 -21.51 11.43
CA PHE A 119 17.05 -22.87 10.90
C PHE A 119 18.37 -23.52 10.54
N CYS A 120 19.31 -22.78 9.92
CA CYS A 120 20.66 -23.29 9.64
C CYS A 120 21.36 -23.77 10.91
N ARG A 121 21.19 -23.07 12.03
CA ARG A 121 21.74 -23.48 13.33
C ARG A 121 21.10 -24.74 13.87
N ILE A 122 19.79 -24.92 13.69
CA ILE A 122 19.08 -26.12 14.13
C ILE A 122 19.56 -27.32 13.29
N TYR A 123 19.67 -27.18 11.98
CA TYR A 123 20.16 -28.25 11.10
C TYR A 123 21.59 -28.67 11.39
N ASP A 124 22.48 -27.71 11.62
CA ASP A 124 23.85 -28.00 12.06
C ASP A 124 23.87 -28.66 13.45
N ALA A 125 22.97 -28.27 14.36
CA ALA A 125 22.88 -28.89 15.67
C ALA A 125 22.37 -30.34 15.60
N LYS A 126 21.49 -30.68 14.66
CA LYS A 126 21.02 -32.06 14.40
C LYS A 126 22.14 -32.97 13.93
N THR A 127 23.10 -32.42 13.20
CA THR A 127 24.33 -33.13 12.82
C THR A 127 25.46 -32.88 13.80
N GLY A 128 25.27 -32.18 14.92
CA GLY A 128 26.32 -31.91 15.90
C GLY A 128 27.52 -31.11 15.35
N SER A 129 27.27 -30.22 14.38
CA SER A 129 28.24 -29.26 13.84
C SER A 129 28.17 -27.93 14.60
N PHE A 130 29.28 -27.51 15.20
CA PHE A 130 29.38 -26.24 15.95
C PHE A 130 30.57 -25.37 15.49
N ALA A 131 31.10 -25.63 14.29
CA ALA A 131 32.25 -24.93 13.77
C ALA A 131 32.00 -23.42 13.65
N ALA A 132 32.92 -22.62 14.18
CA ALA A 132 32.80 -21.16 14.18
C ALA A 132 32.77 -20.57 12.76
N LEU A 133 33.55 -21.14 11.84
CA LEU A 133 33.60 -20.74 10.44
C LEU A 133 32.27 -20.98 9.73
N THR A 134 31.73 -22.20 9.79
CA THR A 134 30.42 -22.54 9.22
C THR A 134 29.33 -21.60 9.73
N ARG A 135 29.31 -21.32 11.04
CA ARG A 135 28.35 -20.38 11.62
C ARG A 135 28.49 -18.95 11.07
N ARG A 136 29.73 -18.46 10.91
CA ARG A 136 29.99 -17.12 10.35
C ARG A 136 29.59 -17.05 8.88
N LEU A 137 29.89 -18.09 8.10
CA LEU A 137 29.52 -18.17 6.68
C LEU A 137 28.01 -18.30 6.48
N ASP A 138 27.31 -19.12 7.27
CA ASP A 138 25.84 -19.21 7.22
C ASP A 138 25.20 -17.84 7.51
N PHE A 139 25.68 -17.12 8.53
CA PHE A 139 25.19 -15.77 8.84
C PHE A 139 25.49 -14.78 7.71
N ALA A 140 26.74 -14.75 7.23
CA ALA A 140 27.15 -13.84 6.16
C ALA A 140 26.36 -14.10 4.88
N LEU A 141 26.10 -15.37 4.54
CA LEU A 141 25.32 -15.76 3.37
C LEU A 141 23.87 -15.27 3.47
N CYS A 142 23.20 -15.52 4.61
CA CYS A 142 21.85 -15.00 4.81
C CYS A 142 21.84 -13.47 4.74
N ALA A 143 22.75 -12.80 5.45
CA ALA A 143 22.78 -11.34 5.52
C ALA A 143 23.01 -10.70 4.15
N ILE A 144 24.02 -11.18 3.41
CA ILE A 144 24.39 -10.56 2.15
C ILE A 144 23.34 -10.78 1.06
N TRP A 145 22.73 -11.96 0.99
CA TRP A 145 21.72 -12.26 -0.02
C TRP A 145 20.36 -11.62 0.30
N PHE A 146 20.00 -11.50 1.58
CA PHE A 146 18.80 -10.76 1.96
C PHE A 146 18.94 -9.27 1.64
N ALA A 147 20.10 -8.67 1.95
CA ALA A 147 20.41 -7.29 1.59
C ALA A 147 20.48 -7.10 0.07
N ALA A 148 21.16 -8.00 -0.66
CA ALA A 148 21.31 -7.90 -2.10
C ALA A 148 19.97 -7.89 -2.84
N ALA A 149 19.05 -8.79 -2.46
CA ALA A 149 17.73 -8.84 -3.09
C ALA A 149 16.90 -7.57 -2.87
N VAL A 150 17.10 -6.83 -1.77
CA VAL A 150 16.44 -5.54 -1.53
C VAL A 150 17.13 -4.43 -2.30
N VAL A 151 18.46 -4.30 -2.18
CA VAL A 151 19.23 -3.18 -2.74
C VAL A 151 19.31 -3.24 -4.28
N LEU A 152 19.24 -4.43 -4.85
CA LEU A 152 19.18 -4.64 -6.31
C LEU A 152 17.75 -4.60 -6.86
N SER A 153 16.73 -4.57 -6.00
CA SER A 153 15.34 -4.44 -6.43
C SER A 153 15.01 -2.98 -6.68
N SER A 154 14.75 -2.65 -7.95
CA SER A 154 14.31 -1.32 -8.36
C SER A 154 13.04 -0.89 -7.62
N GLN A 155 12.08 -1.81 -7.43
CA GLN A 155 10.82 -1.52 -6.73
C GLN A 155 11.04 -1.25 -5.23
N ARG A 156 11.84 -2.08 -4.55
CA ARG A 156 12.14 -1.86 -3.12
C ARG A 156 12.95 -0.60 -2.89
N MET A 157 13.93 -0.33 -3.75
CA MET A 157 14.75 0.86 -3.63
C MET A 157 13.97 2.13 -3.96
N THR A 158 12.97 2.07 -4.84
CA THR A 158 12.03 3.18 -5.08
C THR A 158 11.32 3.57 -3.79
N ASP A 159 10.71 2.61 -3.10
CA ASP A 159 10.02 2.87 -1.83
C ASP A 159 11.01 3.31 -0.74
N THR A 160 12.18 2.69 -0.67
CA THR A 160 13.21 2.99 0.33
C THR A 160 13.74 4.42 0.18
N LEU A 161 14.14 4.81 -1.04
CA LEU A 161 14.61 6.16 -1.33
C LEU A 161 13.50 7.19 -1.22
N GLY A 162 12.28 6.86 -1.68
CA GLY A 162 11.11 7.72 -1.54
C GLY A 162 10.83 8.08 -0.08
N VAL A 163 10.83 7.10 0.82
CA VAL A 163 10.64 7.35 2.27
C VAL A 163 11.86 8.06 2.89
N PHE A 164 13.08 7.73 2.47
CA PHE A 164 14.29 8.40 2.93
C PHE A 164 14.28 9.90 2.59
N TYR A 165 13.99 10.25 1.34
CA TYR A 165 13.85 11.65 0.91
C TYR A 165 12.61 12.32 1.52
N ALA A 166 11.51 11.60 1.73
CA ALA A 166 10.36 12.12 2.47
C ALA A 166 10.66 12.40 3.95
N SER A 167 11.69 11.76 4.51
CA SER A 167 12.22 12.03 5.84
C SER A 167 13.27 13.16 5.85
N GLY A 168 13.42 13.90 4.75
CA GLY A 168 14.44 14.96 4.61
C GLY A 168 15.86 14.46 4.38
N GLY A 169 16.03 13.17 4.05
CA GLY A 169 17.34 12.59 3.76
C GLY A 169 18.06 13.34 2.63
N PRO A 170 19.39 13.54 2.73
CA PRO A 170 20.16 14.22 1.70
C PRO A 170 20.13 13.44 0.38
N PHE A 171 20.22 14.14 -0.75
CA PHE A 171 20.31 13.49 -2.06
C PHE A 171 21.46 12.49 -2.10
N VAL A 172 21.18 11.26 -2.53
CA VAL A 172 22.20 10.24 -2.75
C VAL A 172 22.65 10.36 -4.21
N GLU A 173 23.94 10.58 -4.45
CA GLU A 173 24.40 10.61 -5.85
C GLU A 173 24.27 9.23 -6.51
N PRO A 174 23.80 9.12 -7.78
CA PRO A 174 23.51 7.84 -8.42
C PRO A 174 24.70 6.87 -8.45
N TRP A 175 25.92 7.41 -8.60
CA TRP A 175 27.13 6.60 -8.59
C TRP A 175 27.34 5.89 -7.23
N THR A 176 26.91 6.50 -6.13
CA THR A 176 26.99 5.91 -4.78
C THR A 176 26.13 4.65 -4.70
N LEU A 177 24.89 4.75 -5.18
CA LEU A 177 23.97 3.62 -5.22
C LEU A 177 24.49 2.51 -6.15
N GLN A 178 24.99 2.87 -7.33
CA GLN A 178 25.55 1.91 -8.28
C GLN A 178 26.79 1.18 -7.73
N ILE A 179 27.70 1.89 -7.04
CA ILE A 179 28.85 1.27 -6.39
C ILE A 179 28.37 0.34 -5.27
N ALA A 180 27.41 0.78 -4.45
CA ALA A 180 26.85 -0.05 -3.38
C ALA A 180 26.23 -1.34 -3.95
N GLN A 181 25.41 -1.24 -4.99
CA GLN A 181 24.78 -2.38 -5.67
C GLN A 181 25.81 -3.36 -6.23
N ARG A 182 26.80 -2.87 -6.99
CA ARG A 182 27.86 -3.72 -7.59
C ARG A 182 28.73 -4.38 -6.51
N SER A 183 29.12 -3.62 -5.48
CA SER A 183 29.93 -4.13 -4.38
C SER A 183 29.18 -5.20 -3.58
N LEU A 184 27.89 -4.98 -3.33
CA LEU A 184 27.04 -5.91 -2.60
C LEU A 184 26.84 -7.21 -3.38
N LEU A 185 26.62 -7.12 -4.70
CA LEU A 185 26.52 -8.30 -5.57
C LEU A 185 27.83 -9.09 -5.61
N PHE A 186 28.97 -8.40 -5.77
CA PHE A 186 30.29 -9.03 -5.73
C PHE A 186 30.52 -9.75 -4.40
N LEU A 187 30.23 -9.09 -3.28
CA LEU A 187 30.36 -9.67 -1.95
C LEU A 187 29.41 -10.86 -1.76
N ALA A 188 28.18 -10.80 -2.29
CA ALA A 188 27.22 -11.91 -2.21
C ALA A 188 27.73 -13.17 -2.92
N ILE A 189 28.31 -12.99 -4.11
CA ILE A 189 28.93 -14.08 -4.89
C ILE A 189 30.16 -14.62 -4.16
N ALA A 190 31.05 -13.76 -3.67
CA ALA A 190 32.24 -14.16 -2.94
C ALA A 190 31.90 -14.98 -1.67
N VAL A 191 30.93 -14.52 -0.87
CA VAL A 191 30.44 -15.22 0.32
C VAL A 191 29.80 -16.56 -0.05
N ALA A 192 29.04 -16.63 -1.15
CA ALA A 192 28.47 -17.89 -1.64
C ALA A 192 29.55 -18.91 -2.03
N ILE A 193 30.61 -18.48 -2.72
CA ILE A 193 31.76 -19.33 -3.08
C ILE A 193 32.45 -19.85 -1.81
N LEU A 194 32.74 -18.98 -0.84
CA LEU A 194 33.36 -19.38 0.43
C LEU A 194 32.47 -20.35 1.22
N PHE A 195 31.16 -20.10 1.26
CA PHE A 195 30.19 -20.99 1.88
C PHE A 195 30.19 -22.37 1.21
N LEU A 196 30.10 -22.43 -0.12
CA LEU A 196 30.10 -23.69 -0.88
C LEU A 196 31.42 -24.44 -0.72
N GLY A 197 32.56 -23.74 -0.75
CA GLY A 197 33.88 -24.32 -0.48
C GLY A 197 33.95 -24.97 0.90
N ASN A 198 33.51 -24.25 1.94
CA ASN A 198 33.44 -24.78 3.30
C ASN A 198 32.46 -25.97 3.42
N PHE A 199 31.31 -25.90 2.73
CA PHE A 199 30.31 -26.98 2.72
C PHE A 199 30.86 -28.26 2.08
N VAL A 200 31.47 -28.15 0.88
CA VAL A 200 32.09 -29.26 0.15
C VAL A 200 33.27 -29.83 0.92
N TRP A 201 34.13 -28.98 1.49
CA TRP A 201 35.23 -29.42 2.34
C TRP A 201 34.72 -30.20 3.57
N GLY A 202 33.67 -29.71 4.21
CA GLY A 202 33.02 -30.39 5.34
C GLY A 202 32.48 -31.76 4.96
N TRP A 203 31.84 -31.87 3.79
CA TRP A 203 31.35 -33.14 3.26
C TRP A 203 32.47 -34.13 2.99
N ARG A 204 33.54 -33.70 2.30
CA ARG A 204 34.70 -34.55 1.94
C ARG A 204 35.47 -35.08 3.15
N HIS A 205 35.51 -34.33 4.25
CA HIS A 205 36.22 -34.73 5.48
C HIS A 205 35.32 -35.38 6.53
N ALA A 206 34.15 -35.92 6.13
CA ALA A 206 33.15 -36.51 7.02
C ALA A 206 32.68 -35.59 8.18
N LYS A 207 32.90 -34.27 8.04
CA LYS A 207 32.48 -33.25 9.01
C LYS A 207 31.02 -32.88 8.75
N ARG A 208 30.13 -33.79 9.15
CA ARG A 208 28.73 -33.58 9.57
C ARG A 208 27.94 -32.41 8.92
N ALA A 209 28.13 -32.13 7.63
CA ALA A 209 27.41 -31.09 6.91
C ALA A 209 25.98 -31.58 6.62
N ASN A 210 24.98 -30.75 6.91
CA ASN A 210 23.59 -31.12 6.71
C ASN A 210 23.12 -30.75 5.29
N PRO A 211 22.73 -31.71 4.43
CA PRO A 211 22.31 -31.42 3.05
C PRO A 211 20.96 -30.69 3.00
N VAL A 212 20.08 -30.88 3.98
CA VAL A 212 18.79 -30.19 4.09
C VAL A 212 19.00 -28.70 4.34
N LYS A 213 20.05 -28.33 5.07
CA LYS A 213 20.45 -26.93 5.26
C LYS A 213 20.79 -26.25 3.94
N LEU A 214 21.52 -26.93 3.06
CA LEU A 214 21.86 -26.38 1.75
C LEU A 214 20.60 -26.17 0.91
N ALA A 215 19.69 -27.17 0.90
CA ALA A 215 18.40 -27.04 0.21
C ALA A 215 17.56 -25.88 0.77
N LEU A 216 17.46 -25.74 2.10
CA LEU A 216 16.78 -24.61 2.74
C LEU A 216 17.36 -23.27 2.27
N LEU A 217 18.70 -23.13 2.29
CA LEU A 217 19.37 -21.88 1.93
C LEU A 217 19.12 -21.52 0.46
N ILE A 218 19.29 -22.50 -0.44
CA ILE A 218 19.02 -22.32 -1.87
C ILE A 218 17.57 -21.86 -2.07
N THR A 219 16.60 -22.57 -1.50
CA THR A 219 15.19 -22.23 -1.70
C THR A 219 14.84 -20.89 -1.05
N SER A 220 15.28 -20.63 0.18
CA SER A 220 14.93 -19.38 0.88
C SER A 220 15.52 -18.15 0.20
N ILE A 221 16.79 -18.21 -0.23
CA ILE A 221 17.46 -17.11 -0.94
C ILE A 221 16.83 -16.91 -2.32
N THR A 222 16.61 -17.99 -3.08
CA THR A 222 15.99 -17.91 -4.41
C THR A 222 14.57 -17.37 -4.32
N PHE A 223 13.78 -17.83 -3.34
CA PHE A 223 12.42 -17.35 -3.17
C PHE A 223 12.35 -15.91 -2.69
N TRP A 224 13.23 -15.50 -1.76
CA TRP A 224 13.38 -14.10 -1.37
C TRP A 224 13.77 -13.22 -2.56
N TRP A 225 14.71 -13.66 -3.38
CA TRP A 225 15.09 -12.98 -4.60
C TRP A 225 13.90 -12.83 -5.55
N TYR A 226 13.17 -13.93 -5.81
CA TYR A 226 11.97 -13.94 -6.64
C TYR A 226 10.92 -12.95 -6.12
N CYS A 227 10.62 -12.96 -4.81
CA CYS A 227 9.65 -12.05 -4.21
C CYS A 227 10.02 -10.57 -4.36
N ASN A 228 11.32 -10.21 -4.39
CA ASN A 228 11.76 -8.82 -4.50
C ASN A 228 12.07 -8.37 -5.92
N ASN A 229 12.46 -9.28 -6.82
CA ASN A 229 13.00 -8.95 -8.14
C ASN A 229 12.30 -9.68 -9.29
N GLY A 230 11.63 -10.80 -9.02
CA GLY A 230 10.98 -11.64 -10.04
C GLY A 230 9.46 -11.42 -10.15
N VAL A 231 8.82 -10.84 -9.13
CA VAL A 231 7.38 -10.54 -9.13
C VAL A 231 7.17 -9.11 -9.62
N SER A 232 6.27 -8.92 -10.60
CA SER A 232 5.98 -7.61 -11.18
C SER A 232 5.28 -6.65 -10.21
N ASN A 233 4.46 -7.18 -9.29
CA ASN A 233 3.77 -6.41 -8.27
C ASN A 233 4.41 -6.59 -6.89
N LEU A 234 4.94 -5.52 -6.32
CA LEU A 234 5.61 -5.54 -5.02
C LEU A 234 4.75 -6.08 -3.88
N LEU A 235 3.45 -5.76 -3.85
CA LEU A 235 2.54 -6.21 -2.80
C LEU A 235 2.36 -7.73 -2.83
N VAL A 236 2.29 -8.30 -4.03
CA VAL A 236 2.27 -9.76 -4.24
C VAL A 236 3.58 -10.39 -3.77
N GLY A 237 4.72 -9.77 -4.11
CA GLY A 237 6.04 -10.20 -3.66
C GLY A 237 6.18 -10.21 -2.14
N ILE A 238 5.72 -9.14 -1.46
CA ILE A 238 5.65 -9.09 0.01
C ILE A 238 4.77 -10.23 0.52
N ALA A 239 3.54 -10.33 0.04
CA ALA A 239 2.57 -11.32 0.52
C ALA A 239 3.08 -12.77 0.36
N LEU A 240 3.72 -13.10 -0.76
CA LEU A 240 4.34 -14.40 -1.00
C LEU A 240 5.40 -14.74 0.06
N PHE A 241 6.28 -13.79 0.36
CA PHE A 241 7.33 -14.00 1.36
C PHE A 241 6.76 -14.08 2.77
N GLU A 242 5.81 -13.23 3.13
CA GLU A 242 5.14 -13.27 4.44
C GLU A 242 4.49 -14.63 4.68
N VAL A 243 3.72 -15.16 3.73
CA VAL A 243 3.10 -16.49 3.88
C VAL A 243 4.16 -17.60 4.02
N PHE A 244 5.25 -17.52 3.25
CA PHE A 244 6.36 -18.48 3.39
C PHE A 244 7.00 -18.41 4.77
N HIS A 245 7.29 -17.19 5.22
CA HIS A 245 7.84 -16.91 6.54
C HIS A 245 6.93 -17.46 7.64
N ASP A 246 5.62 -17.22 7.55
CA ASP A 246 4.60 -17.63 8.52
C ASP A 246 4.48 -19.15 8.61
N VAL A 247 4.45 -19.85 7.47
CA VAL A 247 4.36 -21.33 7.46
C VAL A 247 5.56 -21.94 8.16
N GLN A 248 6.77 -21.46 7.85
CA GLN A 248 7.98 -21.90 8.51
C GLN A 248 7.95 -21.58 10.01
N TYR A 249 7.56 -20.36 10.35
CA TYR A 249 7.54 -19.88 11.73
C TYR A 249 6.52 -20.62 12.59
N LEU A 250 5.25 -20.63 12.19
CA LEU A 250 4.14 -21.22 12.95
C LEU A 250 4.34 -22.72 13.17
N SER A 251 4.87 -23.44 12.17
CA SER A 251 5.16 -24.86 12.30
C SER A 251 6.24 -25.13 13.37
N LEU A 252 7.32 -24.34 13.39
CA LEU A 252 8.38 -24.48 14.38
C LEU A 252 7.90 -24.08 15.78
N VAL A 253 7.20 -22.96 15.90
CA VAL A 253 6.75 -22.41 17.19
C VAL A 253 5.72 -23.32 17.86
N TRP A 254 4.79 -23.88 17.08
CA TRP A 254 3.84 -24.86 17.57
C TRP A 254 4.56 -26.06 18.21
N ILE A 255 5.57 -26.58 17.52
CA ILE A 255 6.30 -27.78 17.95
C ILE A 255 7.20 -27.48 19.15
N TYR A 256 7.85 -26.31 19.14
CA TYR A 256 8.63 -25.82 20.26
C TYR A 256 7.77 -25.73 21.53
N ASN A 257 6.63 -25.04 21.48
CA ASN A 257 5.77 -24.85 22.65
C ASN A 257 5.13 -26.16 23.11
N ARG A 258 4.72 -27.03 22.18
CA ARG A 258 4.20 -28.36 22.52
C ARG A 258 5.24 -29.20 23.25
N ASN A 259 6.46 -29.30 22.72
CA ASN A 259 7.53 -30.07 23.36
C ASN A 259 7.86 -29.54 24.75
N ARG A 260 7.75 -28.23 24.97
CA ARG A 260 7.96 -27.62 26.28
C ARG A 260 6.87 -27.96 27.26
N VAL A 261 5.61 -27.81 26.86
CA VAL A 261 4.46 -28.16 27.72
C VAL A 261 4.49 -29.64 28.12
N GLU A 262 4.96 -30.52 27.24
CA GLU A 262 5.09 -31.96 27.53
C GLU A 262 6.25 -32.28 28.50
N LYS A 263 7.34 -31.48 28.52
CA LYS A 263 8.56 -31.77 29.29
C LYS A 263 8.72 -30.95 30.57
N ASP A 264 8.19 -29.74 30.60
CA ASP A 264 8.39 -28.77 31.67
C ASP A 264 7.10 -28.55 32.46
N ARG A 265 7.10 -29.04 33.71
CA ARG A 265 5.93 -28.95 34.60
C ARG A 265 5.67 -27.54 35.11
N SER A 266 6.63 -26.62 35.02
CA SER A 266 6.50 -25.23 35.48
C SER A 266 5.68 -24.32 34.55
N ILE A 267 5.40 -24.78 33.33
CA ILE A 267 4.61 -24.03 32.34
C ILE A 267 3.15 -23.89 32.79
N GLY A 268 2.62 -22.66 32.71
CA GLY A 268 1.31 -22.29 33.23
C GLY A 268 0.12 -22.98 32.55
N GLY A 269 -1.05 -22.93 33.23
CA GLY A 269 -2.26 -23.66 32.84
C GLY A 269 -2.80 -23.30 31.45
N PHE A 270 -2.80 -22.03 31.07
CA PHE A 270 -3.25 -21.58 29.75
C PHE A 270 -2.40 -22.15 28.61
N MET A 271 -1.07 -22.03 28.70
CA MET A 271 -0.13 -22.61 27.73
C MET A 271 -0.31 -24.12 27.63
N ARG A 272 -0.49 -24.80 28.76
CA ARG A 272 -0.72 -26.24 28.81
C ARG A 272 -2.04 -26.65 28.17
N PHE A 273 -3.08 -25.83 28.33
CA PHE A 273 -4.36 -26.03 27.68
C PHE A 273 -4.25 -25.90 26.16
N VAL A 274 -3.73 -24.77 25.65
CA VAL A 274 -3.67 -24.48 24.20
C VAL A 274 -2.79 -25.47 23.45
N PHE A 275 -1.61 -25.83 23.97
CA PHE A 275 -0.65 -26.70 23.28
C PHE A 275 -0.81 -28.19 23.62
N ARG A 276 -1.92 -28.60 24.22
CA ARG A 276 -2.25 -30.02 24.45
C ARG A 276 -2.41 -30.75 23.11
N ARG A 277 -2.17 -32.06 23.10
CA ARG A 277 -2.40 -32.92 21.92
C ARG A 277 -3.89 -32.99 21.57
N SER A 278 -4.38 -32.04 20.77
CA SER A 278 -5.74 -32.05 20.19
C SER A 278 -5.75 -31.30 18.86
N GLY A 279 -6.42 -31.86 17.85
CA GLY A 279 -6.64 -31.18 16.57
C GLY A 279 -7.54 -29.94 16.71
N SER A 280 -8.56 -29.99 17.57
CA SER A 280 -9.45 -28.85 17.81
C SER A 280 -8.73 -27.63 18.42
N LEU A 281 -7.66 -27.86 19.18
CA LEU A 281 -6.85 -26.79 19.77
C LEU A 281 -5.90 -26.14 18.76
N VAL A 282 -5.50 -26.87 17.72
CA VAL A 282 -4.83 -26.25 16.55
C VAL A 282 -5.80 -25.28 15.87
N GLY A 283 -7.06 -25.70 15.69
CA GLY A 283 -8.13 -24.84 15.16
C GLY A 283 -8.36 -23.59 16.02
N LEU A 284 -8.44 -23.75 17.35
CA LEU A 284 -8.56 -22.62 18.28
C LEU A 284 -7.35 -21.67 18.19
N TYR A 285 -6.13 -22.22 18.14
CA TYR A 285 -4.91 -21.42 18.03
C TYR A 285 -4.87 -20.62 16.73
N LEU A 286 -5.24 -21.23 15.60
CA LEU A 286 -5.40 -20.52 14.34
C LEU A 286 -6.51 -19.46 14.45
N GLY A 287 -7.66 -19.78 15.06
CA GLY A 287 -8.72 -18.81 15.30
C GLY A 287 -8.26 -17.59 16.11
N LEU A 288 -7.44 -17.78 17.14
CA LEU A 288 -6.84 -16.70 17.93
C LEU A 288 -5.87 -15.83 17.10
N ILE A 289 -5.03 -16.47 16.26
CA ILE A 289 -4.15 -15.78 15.30
C ILE A 289 -4.97 -14.92 14.35
N PHE A 290 -6.05 -15.48 13.79
CA PHE A 290 -6.95 -14.74 12.89
C PHE A 290 -7.66 -13.59 13.60
N ALA A 291 -8.15 -13.82 14.82
CA ALA A 291 -8.79 -12.78 15.62
C ALA A 291 -7.83 -11.63 15.93
N TYR A 292 -6.59 -11.94 16.32
CA TYR A 292 -5.55 -10.94 16.55
C TYR A 292 -5.18 -10.17 15.28
N GLY A 293 -5.01 -10.89 14.16
CA GLY A 293 -4.69 -10.32 12.86
C GLY A 293 -5.78 -9.40 12.28
N SER A 294 -7.04 -9.62 12.67
CA SER A 294 -8.16 -8.78 12.25
C SER A 294 -7.99 -7.30 12.63
N LEU A 295 -7.17 -6.97 13.64
CA LEU A 295 -6.86 -5.57 13.98
C LEU A 295 -6.23 -4.82 12.79
N ALA A 296 -5.35 -5.45 12.01
CA ALA A 296 -4.77 -4.83 10.82
C ALA A 296 -5.83 -4.58 9.75
N TYR A 297 -6.73 -5.55 9.57
CA TYR A 297 -7.84 -5.43 8.64
C TYR A 297 -8.76 -4.27 9.03
N PHE A 298 -9.21 -4.19 10.28
CA PHE A 298 -10.02 -3.07 10.75
C PHE A 298 -9.30 -1.73 10.60
N ASN A 299 -8.01 -1.66 10.93
CA ASN A 299 -7.21 -0.44 10.73
C ASN A 299 -7.20 0.03 9.26
N SER A 300 -7.17 -0.89 8.30
CA SER A 300 -7.19 -0.56 6.87
C SER A 300 -8.52 0.04 6.38
N GLN A 301 -9.63 -0.30 7.04
CA GLN A 301 -10.98 0.11 6.67
C GLN A 301 -11.43 1.43 7.34
N LEU A 302 -10.65 1.92 8.31
CA LEU A 302 -10.98 3.15 9.01
C LEU A 302 -10.79 4.38 8.12
N GLN A 303 -11.82 5.22 8.10
CA GLN A 303 -11.85 6.51 7.40
C GLN A 303 -11.52 7.70 8.32
N ILE A 304 -11.21 7.44 9.60
CA ILE A 304 -10.83 8.47 10.57
C ILE A 304 -9.31 8.49 10.71
N ASP A 305 -8.66 9.44 10.05
CA ASP A 305 -7.19 9.53 9.94
C ASP A 305 -6.48 9.49 11.29
N THR A 306 -7.00 10.20 12.30
CA THR A 306 -6.41 10.24 13.64
C THR A 306 -6.36 8.85 14.28
N ILE A 307 -7.46 8.11 14.22
CA ILE A 307 -7.53 6.75 14.80
C ILE A 307 -6.65 5.80 14.00
N LYS A 308 -6.66 5.91 12.66
CA LYS A 308 -5.82 5.12 11.77
C LYS A 308 -4.33 5.30 12.07
N ARG A 309 -3.86 6.53 12.32
CA ARG A 309 -2.46 6.80 12.70
C ARG A 309 -2.08 6.12 14.01
N VAL A 310 -2.90 6.27 15.05
CA VAL A 310 -2.66 5.64 16.35
C VAL A 310 -2.60 4.13 16.22
N LEU A 311 -3.59 3.52 15.58
CA LEU A 311 -3.63 2.07 15.37
C LEU A 311 -2.43 1.59 14.54
N THR A 312 -2.03 2.30 13.50
CA THR A 312 -0.83 1.95 12.72
C THR A 312 0.44 1.97 13.58
N GLY A 313 0.51 2.88 14.56
CA GLY A 313 1.55 2.87 15.60
C GLY A 313 1.51 1.63 16.49
N VAL A 314 0.32 1.21 16.93
CA VAL A 314 0.12 -0.04 17.69
C VAL A 314 0.56 -1.26 16.88
N VAL A 315 0.17 -1.32 15.59
CA VAL A 315 0.56 -2.40 14.67
C VAL A 315 2.08 -2.47 14.50
N SER A 316 2.72 -1.32 14.29
CA SER A 316 4.19 -1.25 14.11
C SER A 316 4.94 -1.63 15.39
N ALA A 317 4.45 -1.21 16.56
CA ALA A 317 5.02 -1.62 17.83
C ALA A 317 4.88 -3.13 18.05
N SER A 318 3.72 -3.71 17.71
CA SER A 318 3.49 -5.16 17.76
C SER A 318 4.49 -5.91 16.87
N ALA A 319 4.70 -5.45 15.63
CA ALA A 319 5.69 -6.04 14.72
C ALA A 319 7.10 -6.03 15.31
N LEU A 320 7.59 -4.85 15.74
CA LEU A 320 8.92 -4.72 16.34
C LEU A 320 9.11 -5.59 17.58
N LEU A 321 8.08 -5.71 18.42
CA LEU A 321 8.10 -6.57 19.61
C LEU A 321 8.14 -8.04 19.26
N HIS A 322 7.30 -8.47 18.32
CA HIS A 322 7.28 -9.85 17.84
C HIS A 322 8.67 -10.27 17.36
N PHE A 323 9.28 -9.46 16.51
CA PHE A 323 10.63 -9.71 16.00
C PHE A 323 11.68 -9.83 17.12
N TYR A 324 11.55 -9.03 18.17
CA TYR A 324 12.42 -9.10 19.34
C TYR A 324 12.18 -10.37 20.17
N TYR A 325 10.92 -10.76 20.41
CA TYR A 325 10.55 -11.92 21.22
C TYR A 325 10.91 -13.25 20.55
N ASP A 326 10.92 -13.29 19.23
CA ASP A 326 11.32 -14.49 18.49
C ASP A 326 12.82 -14.70 18.43
N GLY A 327 13.60 -13.62 18.62
CA GLY A 327 15.04 -13.70 18.85
C GLY A 327 15.43 -14.71 19.94
N PHE A 328 14.55 -15.05 20.88
CA PHE A 328 14.81 -16.05 21.93
C PHE A 328 14.71 -17.51 21.44
N ILE A 329 13.89 -17.81 20.42
CA ILE A 329 13.78 -19.17 19.85
C ILE A 329 15.07 -19.52 19.11
N TRP A 330 15.68 -18.53 18.46
CA TRP A 330 16.89 -18.72 17.65
C TRP A 330 18.19 -18.87 18.45
N LYS A 331 18.14 -18.75 19.78
CA LYS A 331 19.31 -18.93 20.66
C LYS A 331 19.63 -20.41 20.90
N VAL A 332 19.96 -21.13 19.83
CA VAL A 332 20.28 -22.58 19.81
C VAL A 332 21.52 -22.97 20.65
N ARG A 333 22.20 -22.00 21.28
CA ARG A 333 23.28 -22.24 22.25
C ARG A 333 22.77 -22.50 23.68
N GLU A 334 21.57 -22.03 24.02
CA GLU A 334 20.97 -22.21 25.36
C GLU A 334 20.51 -23.66 25.54
N SER A 335 20.84 -24.27 26.68
CA SER A 335 20.47 -25.66 26.99
C SER A 335 18.95 -25.88 26.96
N SER A 336 18.17 -24.97 27.55
CA SER A 336 16.70 -25.02 27.57
C SER A 336 16.08 -24.94 26.17
N THR A 337 16.58 -24.05 25.32
CA THR A 337 16.13 -23.92 23.92
C THR A 337 16.45 -25.19 23.13
N ARG A 338 17.64 -25.78 23.33
CA ARG A 338 18.03 -27.04 22.66
C ARG A 338 17.14 -28.21 23.09
N GLN A 339 16.86 -28.36 24.38
CA GLN A 339 15.96 -29.40 24.90
C GLN A 339 14.54 -29.30 24.32
N SER A 340 14.04 -28.07 24.20
CA SER A 340 12.72 -27.75 23.63
C SER A 340 12.64 -28.08 22.14
N LEU A 341 13.75 -27.91 21.40
CA LEU A 341 13.90 -28.27 19.99
C LEU A 341 14.29 -29.75 19.76
N GLY A 342 14.42 -30.54 20.83
CA GLY A 342 14.85 -31.94 20.73
C GLY A 342 16.28 -32.08 20.17
N LEU A 343 17.19 -31.22 20.62
CA LEU A 343 18.62 -31.21 20.30
C LEU A 343 19.41 -31.66 21.54
N THR A 344 20.48 -32.44 21.36
CA THR A 344 21.36 -32.91 22.45
C THR A 344 22.52 -31.95 22.72
N GLY A 345 23.02 -31.88 23.96
CA GLY A 345 24.12 -31.00 24.39
C GLY A 345 23.74 -29.52 24.53
N GLY A 346 24.66 -28.69 25.03
CA GLY A 346 24.53 -27.23 25.22
C GLY A 346 25.71 -26.70 26.04
N THR A 347 26.21 -25.50 25.74
CA THR A 347 27.46 -24.98 26.35
C THR A 347 27.28 -23.77 27.25
N ALA A 348 26.06 -23.22 27.35
CA ALA A 348 25.77 -22.06 28.16
C ALA A 348 24.58 -22.30 29.08
N GLU A 349 24.85 -22.52 30.36
CA GLU A 349 23.93 -22.07 31.41
C GLU A 349 24.06 -20.55 31.48
N ILE A 350 22.96 -19.83 31.22
CA ILE A 350 23.01 -18.38 31.30
C ILE A 350 22.79 -18.00 32.74
N LEU A 351 23.89 -17.96 33.49
CA LEU A 351 23.94 -17.33 34.80
C LEU A 351 23.54 -15.84 34.66
N PRO A 352 22.72 -15.31 35.58
CA PRO A 352 22.32 -13.92 35.55
C PRO A 352 23.56 -13.04 35.80
N ARG A 353 24.18 -12.52 34.74
CA ARG A 353 25.18 -11.46 34.88
C ARG A 353 24.51 -10.21 35.48
N GLY A 354 25.26 -9.49 36.32
CA GLY A 354 24.79 -8.33 37.07
C GLY A 354 23.88 -7.39 36.29
N ILE A 355 22.77 -7.04 36.93
CA ILE A 355 21.58 -6.39 36.34
C ILE A 355 21.94 -5.10 35.58
N PHE A 356 22.85 -4.29 36.11
CA PHE A 356 23.18 -2.97 35.57
C PHE A 356 24.05 -2.98 34.31
N HIS A 357 25.14 -3.74 34.31
CA HIS A 357 26.11 -3.73 33.21
C HIS A 357 25.55 -4.36 31.93
N GLY A 358 24.75 -5.43 32.07
CA GLY A 358 24.09 -6.07 30.93
C GLY A 358 22.92 -5.28 30.33
N TRP A 359 22.26 -4.44 31.14
CA TRP A 359 21.17 -3.58 30.67
C TRP A 359 21.70 -2.36 29.92
N LEU A 360 22.73 -1.68 30.44
CA LEU A 360 23.34 -0.52 29.75
C LEU A 360 23.86 -0.89 28.36
N LEU A 361 24.58 -2.02 28.24
CA LEU A 361 25.07 -2.52 26.95
C LEU A 361 23.94 -2.89 25.98
N HIS A 362 22.81 -3.38 26.49
CA HIS A 362 21.65 -3.72 25.66
C HIS A 362 20.87 -2.46 25.25
N GLY A 363 20.65 -1.54 26.19
CA GLY A 363 20.05 -0.24 25.93
C GLY A 363 20.85 0.59 24.92
N ALA A 364 22.19 0.61 25.03
CA ALA A 364 23.07 1.26 24.08
C ALA A 364 22.93 0.71 22.66
N LYS A 365 22.76 -0.62 22.51
CA LYS A 365 22.50 -1.23 21.18
C LYS A 365 21.18 -0.77 20.59
N TRP A 366 20.12 -0.70 21.40
CA TRP A 366 18.82 -0.21 20.95
C TRP A 366 18.86 1.28 20.63
N ALA A 367 19.52 2.09 21.45
CA ALA A 367 19.72 3.50 21.18
C ALA A 367 20.48 3.73 19.87
N THR A 368 21.54 2.94 19.63
CA THR A 368 22.33 3.04 18.40
C THR A 368 21.55 2.58 17.16
N ALA A 369 20.77 1.50 17.27
CA ALA A 369 20.05 0.91 16.13
C ALA A 369 18.73 1.63 15.80
N PHE A 370 18.09 2.25 16.79
CA PHE A 370 16.76 2.84 16.64
C PHE A 370 16.75 4.34 16.94
N VAL A 371 17.24 4.75 18.10
CA VAL A 371 17.10 6.15 18.53
C VAL A 371 17.95 7.07 17.66
N LEU A 372 19.24 6.78 17.46
CA LEU A 372 20.11 7.66 16.66
C LEU A 372 19.62 7.82 15.20
N PRO A 373 19.29 6.75 14.45
CA PRO A 373 18.80 6.89 13.09
C PRO A 373 17.44 7.59 13.02
N LEU A 374 16.51 7.25 13.93
CA LEU A 374 15.20 7.89 13.96
C LEU A 374 15.28 9.37 14.35
N THR A 375 16.15 9.73 15.30
CA THR A 375 16.40 11.13 15.66
C THR A 375 17.02 11.90 14.50
N ALA A 376 17.97 11.31 13.77
CA ALA A 376 18.56 11.94 12.59
C ALA A 376 17.50 12.19 11.49
N LEU A 377 16.72 11.15 11.13
CA LEU A 377 15.64 11.26 10.16
C LEU A 377 14.55 12.24 10.61
N TRP A 378 14.24 12.28 11.90
CA TRP A 378 13.30 13.25 12.46
C TRP A 378 13.82 14.68 12.33
N LEU A 379 15.07 14.93 12.72
CA LEU A 379 15.69 16.25 12.59
C LEU A 379 15.68 16.72 11.13
N TRP A 380 16.03 15.84 10.18
CA TRP A 380 15.95 16.16 8.77
C TRP A 380 14.51 16.42 8.30
N GLN A 381 13.54 15.61 8.68
CA GLN A 381 12.16 15.81 8.25
C GLN A 381 11.61 17.17 8.72
N VAL A 382 11.97 17.60 9.92
CA VAL A 382 11.53 18.88 10.49
C VAL A 382 12.23 20.08 9.84
N HIS A 383 13.53 19.96 9.51
CA HIS A 383 14.35 21.11 9.07
C HIS A 383 14.65 21.14 7.57
N SER A 384 14.38 20.06 6.84
CA SER A 384 14.80 19.86 5.45
C SER A 384 13.68 19.20 4.64
N ALA A 385 12.48 19.78 4.70
CA ALA A 385 11.35 19.31 3.91
C ALA A 385 11.62 19.49 2.40
N ILE A 386 11.70 18.38 1.67
CA ILE A 386 11.96 18.38 0.23
C ILE A 386 10.60 18.34 -0.51
N PRO A 387 10.34 19.23 -1.48
CA PRO A 387 9.13 19.20 -2.32
C PRO A 387 8.88 17.84 -2.98
N LEU A 388 7.62 17.44 -3.17
CA LEU A 388 7.27 16.13 -3.74
C LEU A 388 7.88 15.91 -5.13
N VAL A 389 7.82 16.91 -6.00
CA VAL A 389 8.41 16.86 -7.35
C VAL A 389 9.91 16.60 -7.29
N GLN A 390 10.62 17.32 -6.43
CA GLN A 390 12.06 17.16 -6.26
C GLN A 390 12.41 15.77 -5.73
N ARG A 391 11.65 15.25 -4.75
CA ARG A 391 11.84 13.89 -4.21
C ARG A 391 11.67 12.83 -5.30
N ASN A 392 10.59 12.88 -6.06
CA ASN A 392 10.33 11.89 -7.10
C ASN A 392 11.34 12.00 -8.25
N GLY A 393 11.78 13.23 -8.58
CA GLY A 393 12.87 13.46 -9.54
C GLY A 393 14.21 12.87 -9.08
N TRP A 394 14.53 12.96 -7.79
CA TRP A 394 15.71 12.29 -7.22
C TRP A 394 15.61 10.78 -7.31
N VAL A 395 14.45 10.20 -7.01
CA VAL A 395 14.22 8.75 -7.15
C VAL A 395 14.42 8.29 -8.61
N VAL A 396 13.88 9.02 -9.59
CA VAL A 396 14.10 8.73 -11.03
C VAL A 396 15.57 8.86 -11.41
N ARG A 397 16.29 9.85 -10.87
CA ARG A 397 17.72 10.03 -11.13
C ARG A 397 18.57 8.87 -10.58
N ASP A 398 18.21 8.34 -9.41
CA ASP A 398 18.90 7.21 -8.77
C ASP A 398 18.52 5.86 -9.39
N LEU A 399 17.25 5.72 -9.77
CA LEU A 399 16.64 4.50 -10.29
C LEU A 399 15.87 4.82 -11.59
N PRO A 400 16.58 5.10 -12.70
CA PRO A 400 15.94 5.46 -13.96
C PRO A 400 15.26 4.26 -14.66
N GLY A 401 15.34 3.06 -14.08
CA GLY A 401 14.78 1.84 -14.64
C GLY A 401 13.46 1.47 -13.98
N GLY A 402 12.34 1.78 -14.66
CA GLY A 402 11.02 1.25 -14.32
C GLY A 402 9.86 2.20 -14.57
N ALA A 403 8.70 1.63 -14.90
CA ALA A 403 7.51 2.44 -15.18
C ALA A 403 7.01 3.21 -13.95
N ARG A 404 7.10 2.60 -12.76
CA ARG A 404 6.52 3.14 -11.52
C ARG A 404 7.13 4.47 -11.10
N GLN A 405 8.46 4.59 -11.09
CA GLN A 405 9.14 5.81 -10.65
C GLN A 405 8.83 6.97 -11.58
N HIS A 406 8.87 6.72 -12.89
CA HIS A 406 8.52 7.70 -13.91
C HIS A 406 7.05 8.10 -13.83
N TYR A 407 6.13 7.16 -13.58
CA TYR A 407 4.71 7.46 -13.36
C TYR A 407 4.45 8.32 -12.10
N GLU A 408 5.11 8.00 -10.98
CA GLU A 408 5.01 8.78 -9.73
C GLU A 408 5.61 10.18 -9.90
N TYR A 409 6.73 10.31 -10.63
CA TYR A 409 7.34 11.60 -10.94
C TYR A 409 6.47 12.43 -11.89
N ALA A 410 5.96 11.83 -12.96
CA ALA A 410 5.02 12.47 -13.89
C ALA A 410 3.78 13.02 -13.17
N ASN A 411 3.21 12.27 -12.24
CA ASN A 411 2.08 12.75 -11.43
C ASN A 411 2.45 13.94 -10.54
N SER A 412 3.63 13.93 -9.93
CA SER A 412 4.08 15.09 -9.14
C SER A 412 4.31 16.32 -10.02
N LEU A 413 4.93 16.18 -11.19
CA LEU A 413 5.11 17.26 -12.16
C LEU A 413 3.77 17.83 -12.64
N ARG A 414 2.78 16.96 -12.87
CA ARG A 414 1.42 17.36 -13.27
C ARG A 414 0.75 18.19 -12.16
N GLN A 415 0.88 17.78 -10.90
CA GLN A 415 0.33 18.53 -9.76
C GLN A 415 1.00 19.90 -9.59
N ASP A 416 2.28 20.00 -9.94
CA ASP A 416 3.07 21.24 -9.91
C ASP A 416 2.83 22.13 -11.15
N GLY A 417 2.01 21.69 -12.11
CA GLY A 417 1.69 22.44 -13.32
C GLY A 417 2.73 22.30 -14.44
N GLN A 418 3.77 21.50 -14.27
CA GLN A 418 4.80 21.23 -15.29
C GLN A 418 4.32 20.20 -16.32
N LEU A 419 3.23 20.51 -17.04
CA LEU A 419 2.49 19.56 -17.88
C LEU A 419 3.33 18.93 -19.00
N ALA A 420 4.23 19.70 -19.62
CA ALA A 420 5.10 19.20 -20.69
C ALA A 420 6.15 18.21 -20.18
N ALA A 421 6.70 18.44 -18.98
CA ALA A 421 7.62 17.49 -18.33
C ALA A 421 6.86 16.24 -17.88
N ALA A 422 5.67 16.40 -17.31
CA ALA A 422 4.81 15.29 -16.91
C ALA A 422 4.48 14.35 -18.10
N ALA A 423 4.14 14.91 -19.26
CA ALA A 423 3.86 14.12 -20.46
C ALA A 423 5.07 13.25 -20.89
N ARG A 424 6.28 13.83 -20.92
CA ARG A 424 7.51 13.08 -21.24
C ARG A 424 7.75 11.94 -20.24
N GLU A 425 7.56 12.19 -18.95
CA GLU A 425 7.75 11.17 -17.92
C GLU A 425 6.69 10.06 -18.01
N PHE A 426 5.44 10.37 -18.37
CA PHE A 426 4.43 9.34 -18.69
C PHE A 426 4.82 8.52 -19.91
N GLU A 427 5.36 9.13 -20.96
CA GLU A 427 5.86 8.42 -22.15
C GLU A 427 7.01 7.47 -21.78
N ILE A 428 7.96 7.89 -20.94
CA ILE A 428 9.03 7.03 -20.43
C ILE A 428 8.46 5.89 -19.58
N ALA A 429 7.46 6.17 -18.73
CA ALA A 429 6.79 5.12 -17.96
C ALA A 429 6.15 4.07 -18.89
N LEU A 430 5.51 4.50 -19.98
CA LEU A 430 4.91 3.64 -21.00
C LEU A 430 5.94 2.90 -21.86
N HIS A 431 7.15 3.43 -22.01
CA HIS A 431 8.25 2.71 -22.63
C HIS A 431 8.66 1.48 -21.81
N PHE A 432 8.70 1.62 -20.47
CA PHE A 432 9.00 0.50 -19.56
C PHE A 432 7.82 -0.46 -19.38
N ASP A 433 6.59 0.06 -19.30
CA ASP A 433 5.37 -0.75 -19.21
C ASP A 433 4.28 -0.21 -20.17
N PRO A 434 4.23 -0.73 -21.40
CA PRO A 434 3.22 -0.33 -22.38
C PRO A 434 1.78 -0.65 -21.98
N LYS A 435 1.57 -1.48 -20.94
CA LYS A 435 0.26 -1.88 -20.41
C LYS A 435 -0.10 -1.15 -19.12
N HIS A 436 0.62 -0.07 -18.77
CA HIS A 436 0.33 0.73 -17.59
C HIS A 436 -0.91 1.62 -17.82
N ALA A 437 -2.10 1.10 -17.48
CA ALA A 437 -3.38 1.80 -17.68
C ALA A 437 -3.37 3.25 -17.15
N GLY A 438 -2.96 3.45 -15.89
CA GLY A 438 -2.93 4.78 -15.28
C GLY A 438 -2.03 5.80 -15.99
N ALA A 439 -0.91 5.37 -16.58
CA ALA A 439 -0.01 6.26 -17.30
C ALA A 439 -0.60 6.66 -18.66
N ARG A 440 -1.27 5.72 -19.35
CA ARG A 440 -2.00 6.02 -20.60
C ARG A 440 -3.12 7.01 -20.36
N SER A 441 -3.97 6.75 -19.37
CA SER A 441 -5.10 7.63 -19.02
C SER A 441 -4.63 9.03 -18.63
N ALA A 442 -3.56 9.13 -17.84
CA ALA A 442 -3.01 10.42 -17.43
C ALA A 442 -2.38 11.18 -18.62
N LEU A 443 -1.68 10.50 -19.52
CA LEU A 443 -1.16 11.09 -20.74
C LEU A 443 -2.28 11.55 -21.68
N ALA A 444 -3.33 10.74 -21.86
CA ALA A 444 -4.51 11.07 -22.64
C ALA A 444 -5.18 12.36 -22.12
N LEU A 445 -5.38 12.46 -20.81
CA LEU A 445 -5.95 13.65 -20.18
C LEU A 445 -5.07 14.90 -20.36
N LEU A 446 -3.74 14.75 -20.29
CA LEU A 446 -2.83 15.86 -20.59
C LEU A 446 -2.92 16.32 -22.04
N LEU A 447 -2.98 15.39 -23.00
CA LEU A 447 -3.15 15.69 -24.42
C LEU A 447 -4.51 16.35 -24.69
N GLN A 448 -5.58 15.86 -24.05
CA GLN A 448 -6.93 16.45 -24.10
C GLN A 448 -6.92 17.90 -23.60
N ASN A 449 -6.26 18.17 -22.46
CA ASN A 449 -6.13 19.53 -21.92
C ASN A 449 -5.29 20.46 -22.82
N GLN A 450 -4.37 19.90 -23.60
CA GLN A 450 -3.63 20.61 -24.66
C GLN A 450 -4.42 20.73 -25.98
N SER A 451 -5.69 20.31 -26.01
CA SER A 451 -6.54 20.27 -27.21
C SER A 451 -6.01 19.39 -28.35
N LYS A 452 -5.12 18.43 -28.05
CA LYS A 452 -4.62 17.41 -28.98
C LYS A 452 -5.54 16.20 -28.97
N PHE A 453 -6.78 16.39 -29.41
CA PHE A 453 -7.85 15.40 -29.22
C PHE A 453 -7.61 14.07 -29.96
N ASP A 454 -6.99 14.08 -31.14
CA ASP A 454 -6.68 12.84 -31.87
C ASP A 454 -5.68 11.96 -31.09
N ALA A 455 -4.58 12.56 -30.62
CA ALA A 455 -3.59 11.85 -29.82
C ALA A 455 -4.15 11.39 -28.46
N ALA A 456 -5.03 12.19 -27.85
CA ALA A 456 -5.72 11.81 -26.62
C ALA A 456 -6.64 10.60 -26.85
N ALA A 457 -7.41 10.59 -27.94
CA ALA A 457 -8.28 9.48 -28.32
C ALA A 457 -7.50 8.18 -28.48
N GLU A 458 -6.36 8.19 -29.18
CA GLU A 458 -5.49 7.02 -29.32
C GLU A 458 -5.03 6.47 -27.96
N GLN A 459 -4.61 7.34 -27.04
CA GLN A 459 -4.20 6.89 -25.71
C GLN A 459 -5.36 6.33 -24.88
N TYR A 460 -6.56 6.90 -25.00
CA TYR A 460 -7.77 6.35 -24.36
C TYR A 460 -8.18 5.00 -24.93
N GLU A 461 -8.14 4.82 -26.25
CA GLU A 461 -8.42 3.54 -26.93
C GLU A 461 -7.46 2.44 -26.44
N LEU A 462 -6.20 2.78 -26.19
CA LEU A 462 -5.21 1.85 -25.63
C LEU A 462 -5.38 1.62 -24.12
N ALA A 463 -5.93 2.58 -23.37
CA ALA A 463 -6.15 2.49 -21.93
C ALA A 463 -7.39 1.65 -21.56
N ILE A 464 -8.48 1.77 -22.31
CA ILE A 464 -9.77 1.13 -22.00
C ILE A 464 -9.70 -0.40 -21.88
N PRO A 465 -9.00 -1.15 -22.76
CA PRO A 465 -8.86 -2.59 -22.61
C PRO A 465 -8.08 -3.00 -21.35
N LEU A 466 -7.22 -2.11 -20.82
CA LEU A 466 -6.40 -2.35 -19.64
C LEU A 466 -7.17 -2.10 -18.33
N ASP A 467 -8.15 -1.19 -18.36
CA ASP A 467 -9.03 -0.88 -17.23
C ASP A 467 -10.50 -0.71 -17.67
N PRO A 468 -11.17 -1.82 -18.06
CA PRO A 468 -12.48 -1.76 -18.71
C PRO A 468 -13.63 -1.34 -17.78
N LYS A 469 -13.40 -1.36 -16.46
CA LYS A 469 -14.37 -1.00 -15.41
C LYS A 469 -14.16 0.42 -14.85
N ASN A 470 -13.39 1.24 -15.54
CA ASN A 470 -13.13 2.62 -15.14
C ASN A 470 -14.12 3.58 -15.80
N ALA A 471 -15.09 4.07 -15.01
CA ALA A 471 -16.11 4.99 -15.50
C ALA A 471 -15.52 6.35 -15.90
N ASP A 472 -14.58 6.88 -15.11
CA ASP A 472 -13.89 8.16 -15.40
C ASP A 472 -13.16 8.08 -16.74
N LEU A 473 -12.45 6.98 -17.00
CA LEU A 473 -11.74 6.75 -18.26
C LEU A 473 -12.66 6.81 -19.48
N ARG A 474 -13.82 6.15 -19.40
CA ARG A 474 -14.81 6.14 -20.49
C ARG A 474 -15.48 7.50 -20.68
N TYR A 475 -15.70 8.23 -19.60
CA TYR A 475 -16.23 9.58 -19.64
C TYR A 475 -15.27 10.57 -20.32
N GLU A 476 -13.99 10.55 -19.94
CA GLU A 476 -12.99 11.42 -20.56
C GLU A 476 -12.78 11.08 -22.04
N TYR A 477 -12.84 9.79 -22.39
CA TYR A 477 -12.82 9.39 -23.80
C TYR A 477 -14.05 9.88 -24.57
N SER A 478 -15.24 9.73 -23.98
CA SER A 478 -16.49 10.28 -24.52
C SER A 478 -16.39 11.78 -24.78
N TYR A 479 -15.86 12.54 -23.81
CA TYR A 479 -15.63 13.97 -23.95
C TYR A 479 -14.69 14.25 -25.13
N THR A 480 -13.57 13.53 -25.23
CA THR A 480 -12.61 13.67 -26.33
C THR A 480 -13.24 13.38 -27.70
N LEU A 481 -14.02 12.30 -27.82
CA LEU A 481 -14.74 11.96 -29.06
C LEU A 481 -15.75 13.05 -29.46
N SER A 482 -16.45 13.63 -28.49
CA SER A 482 -17.37 14.75 -28.73
C SER A 482 -16.63 15.97 -29.29
N ARG A 483 -15.42 16.26 -28.78
CA ARG A 483 -14.55 17.34 -29.30
C ARG A 483 -14.04 17.06 -30.71
N LEU A 484 -13.93 15.80 -31.11
CA LEU A 484 -13.61 15.35 -32.48
C LEU A 484 -14.84 15.30 -33.41
N GLY A 485 -16.04 15.62 -32.91
CA GLY A 485 -17.29 15.54 -33.69
C GLY A 485 -17.85 14.11 -33.84
N ARG A 486 -17.22 13.11 -33.24
CA ARG A 486 -17.62 11.68 -33.26
C ARG A 486 -18.75 11.43 -32.25
N SER A 487 -19.89 12.08 -32.47
CA SER A 487 -20.98 12.21 -31.48
C SER A 487 -21.64 10.87 -31.09
N ASP A 488 -21.82 9.95 -32.03
CA ASP A 488 -22.45 8.65 -31.75
C ASP A 488 -21.53 7.75 -30.92
N GLU A 489 -20.23 7.76 -31.21
CA GLU A 489 -19.23 7.03 -30.43
C GLU A 489 -19.07 7.64 -29.03
N ALA A 490 -19.11 8.97 -28.93
CA ALA A 490 -19.09 9.66 -27.65
C ALA A 490 -20.29 9.25 -26.76
N ALA A 491 -21.48 9.16 -27.35
CA ALA A 491 -22.69 8.72 -26.65
C ALA A 491 -22.61 7.26 -26.21
N ALA A 492 -22.05 6.37 -27.05
CA ALA A 492 -21.82 4.98 -26.69
C ALA A 492 -20.87 4.84 -25.48
N GLN A 493 -19.73 5.54 -25.49
CA GLN A 493 -18.79 5.50 -24.36
C GLN A 493 -19.38 6.09 -23.08
N LEU A 494 -20.18 7.16 -23.21
CA LEU A 494 -20.87 7.79 -22.09
C LEU A 494 -21.89 6.85 -21.44
N ASN A 495 -22.64 6.09 -22.25
CA ASN A 495 -23.58 5.10 -21.74
C ASN A 495 -22.86 3.98 -20.99
N VAL A 496 -21.74 3.47 -21.50
CA VAL A 496 -20.96 2.46 -20.78
C VAL A 496 -20.37 3.02 -19.47
N ALA A 497 -19.96 4.29 -19.44
CA ALA A 497 -19.53 4.93 -18.19
C ALA A 497 -20.64 4.93 -17.12
N LEU A 498 -21.89 5.17 -17.53
CA LEU A 498 -23.07 5.14 -16.66
C LEU A 498 -23.55 3.72 -16.31
N GLU A 499 -23.28 2.72 -17.16
CA GLU A 499 -23.48 1.30 -16.80
C GLU A 499 -22.52 0.86 -15.69
N ILE A 500 -21.26 1.29 -15.78
CA ILE A 500 -20.23 1.01 -14.77
C ILE A 500 -20.52 1.77 -13.47
N ASN A 501 -20.83 3.06 -13.56
CA ASN A 501 -21.18 3.90 -12.43
C ASN A 501 -22.47 4.69 -12.72
N PRO A 502 -23.64 4.15 -12.31
CA PRO A 502 -24.92 4.82 -12.54
C PRO A 502 -25.07 6.17 -11.84
N ASN A 503 -24.25 6.47 -10.83
CA ASN A 503 -24.33 7.67 -10.00
C ASN A 503 -23.15 8.61 -10.27
N PHE A 504 -22.72 8.73 -11.53
CA PHE A 504 -21.58 9.57 -11.93
C PHE A 504 -22.02 10.96 -12.43
N PRO A 505 -21.91 12.04 -11.64
CA PRO A 505 -22.52 13.32 -11.96
C PRO A 505 -22.02 13.96 -13.28
N PRO A 506 -20.71 14.01 -13.59
CA PRO A 506 -20.21 14.52 -14.88
C PRO A 506 -20.79 13.79 -16.10
N ALA A 507 -20.95 12.46 -16.00
CA ALA A 507 -21.51 11.66 -17.09
C ALA A 507 -23.02 11.87 -17.23
N LEU A 508 -23.77 11.92 -16.12
CA LEU A 508 -25.19 12.25 -16.10
C LEU A 508 -25.44 13.64 -16.69
N TYR A 509 -24.64 14.63 -16.27
CA TYR A 509 -24.69 15.98 -16.82
C TYR A 509 -24.48 16.02 -18.33
N SER A 510 -23.46 15.31 -18.82
CA SER A 510 -23.11 15.31 -20.24
C SER A 510 -24.17 14.60 -21.10
N ARG A 511 -24.78 13.54 -20.57
CA ARG A 511 -25.88 12.84 -21.24
C ARG A 511 -27.15 13.70 -21.24
N GLY A 512 -27.47 14.32 -20.10
CA GLY A 512 -28.57 15.24 -19.97
C GLY A 512 -28.46 16.45 -20.92
N LEU A 513 -27.26 17.02 -21.07
CA LEU A 513 -27.00 18.09 -22.04
C LEU A 513 -27.19 17.62 -23.49
N THR A 514 -26.79 16.38 -23.78
CA THR A 514 -26.98 15.77 -25.11
C THR A 514 -28.46 15.55 -25.40
N SER A 515 -29.22 15.03 -24.43
CA SER A 515 -30.69 14.86 -24.54
C SER A 515 -31.41 16.19 -24.71
N PHE A 516 -31.01 17.22 -23.95
CA PHE A 516 -31.56 18.56 -24.06
C PHE A 516 -31.37 19.14 -25.47
N LYS A 517 -30.17 19.02 -26.05
CA LYS A 517 -29.88 19.46 -27.43
C LYS A 517 -30.68 18.70 -28.48
N ARG A 518 -31.07 17.45 -28.20
CA ARG A 518 -31.91 16.62 -29.08
C ARG A 518 -33.42 16.85 -28.86
N GLY A 519 -33.81 17.74 -27.95
CA GLY A 519 -35.21 18.02 -27.62
C GLY A 519 -35.87 16.94 -26.73
N MET A 520 -35.11 15.97 -26.24
CA MET A 520 -35.60 14.92 -25.33
C MET A 520 -35.60 15.48 -23.90
N LEU A 521 -36.56 16.36 -23.62
CA LEU A 521 -36.58 17.16 -22.38
C LEU A 521 -36.81 16.32 -21.12
N ASP A 522 -37.66 15.29 -21.16
CA ASP A 522 -37.89 14.37 -20.03
C ASP A 522 -36.60 13.65 -19.61
N ASP A 523 -35.88 13.07 -20.58
CA ASP A 523 -34.61 12.38 -20.35
C ASP A 523 -33.55 13.35 -19.81
N ALA A 524 -33.50 14.56 -20.37
CA ALA A 524 -32.59 15.60 -19.92
C ALA A 524 -32.85 15.99 -18.46
N ILE A 525 -34.10 16.25 -18.09
CA ILE A 525 -34.50 16.60 -16.72
C ILE A 525 -34.16 15.46 -15.77
N SER A 526 -34.47 14.21 -16.13
CA SER A 526 -34.18 13.03 -15.32
C SER A 526 -32.69 12.92 -14.98
N ASP A 527 -31.82 12.99 -15.98
CA ASP A 527 -30.37 12.88 -15.77
C ASP A 527 -29.77 14.09 -15.04
N LEU A 528 -30.19 15.30 -15.40
CA LEU A 528 -29.70 16.52 -14.76
C LEU A 528 -30.13 16.63 -13.30
N ARG A 529 -31.36 16.22 -12.98
CA ARG A 529 -31.84 16.14 -11.59
C ARG A 529 -31.01 15.14 -10.79
N ARG A 530 -30.75 13.95 -11.34
CA ARG A 530 -29.86 12.96 -10.71
C ARG A 530 -28.43 13.50 -10.54
N ALA A 531 -27.89 14.23 -11.50
CA ALA A 531 -26.56 14.84 -11.38
C ALA A 531 -26.50 15.82 -10.19
N VAL A 532 -27.50 16.69 -10.05
CA VAL A 532 -27.61 17.66 -8.94
C VAL A 532 -27.85 16.95 -7.59
N GLU A 533 -28.65 15.90 -7.55
CA GLU A 533 -28.88 15.09 -6.35
C GLU A 533 -27.58 14.43 -5.85
N LYS A 534 -26.75 13.92 -6.77
CA LYS A 534 -25.48 13.27 -6.42
C LYS A 534 -24.36 14.27 -6.11
N GLN A 535 -24.41 15.46 -6.71
CA GLN A 535 -23.45 16.52 -6.47
C GLN A 535 -24.16 17.86 -6.36
N SER A 536 -24.56 18.22 -5.13
CA SER A 536 -25.38 19.41 -4.85
C SER A 536 -24.69 20.73 -5.20
N ASN A 537 -23.35 20.77 -5.22
CA ASN A 537 -22.53 21.92 -5.60
C ASN A 537 -22.15 21.93 -7.10
N PHE A 538 -22.75 21.07 -7.94
CA PHE A 538 -22.51 21.07 -9.37
C PHE A 538 -23.34 22.17 -10.07
N LEU A 539 -22.84 23.40 -10.01
CA LEU A 539 -23.53 24.60 -10.48
C LEU A 539 -23.95 24.50 -11.95
N GLU A 540 -23.09 23.98 -12.82
CA GLU A 540 -23.33 23.84 -14.25
C GLU A 540 -24.46 22.84 -14.54
N ALA A 541 -24.53 21.75 -13.79
CA ALA A 541 -25.64 20.79 -13.88
C ALA A 541 -26.95 21.39 -13.37
N ARG A 542 -26.90 22.21 -12.31
CA ARG A 542 -28.07 22.92 -11.79
C ARG A 542 -28.63 23.93 -12.78
N LEU A 543 -27.77 24.69 -13.44
CA LEU A 543 -28.20 25.64 -14.48
C LEU A 543 -28.76 24.93 -15.70
N ALA A 544 -28.15 23.81 -16.13
CA ALA A 544 -28.70 23.00 -17.19
C ALA A 544 -30.07 22.40 -16.81
N LEU A 545 -30.25 21.94 -15.57
CA LEU A 545 -31.54 21.48 -15.06
C LEU A 545 -32.59 22.59 -15.11
N ALA A 546 -32.26 23.78 -14.62
CA ALA A 546 -33.16 24.94 -14.62
C ALA A 546 -33.60 25.31 -16.04
N ASN A 547 -32.66 25.31 -17.00
CA ASN A 547 -32.94 25.54 -18.41
C ASN A 547 -33.80 24.43 -19.03
N ALA A 548 -33.54 23.16 -18.69
CA ALA A 548 -34.34 22.03 -19.16
C ALA A 548 -35.80 22.11 -18.64
N LEU A 549 -35.97 22.42 -17.36
CA LEU A 549 -37.29 22.66 -16.74
C LEU A 549 -38.02 23.85 -17.39
N LEU A 550 -37.30 24.95 -17.65
CA LEU A 550 -37.86 26.12 -18.33
C LEU A 550 -38.32 25.78 -19.75
N GLY A 551 -37.54 24.98 -20.48
CA GLY A 551 -37.87 24.46 -21.82
C GLY A 551 -39.08 23.52 -21.80
N HIS A 552 -39.20 22.69 -20.76
CA HIS A 552 -40.33 21.79 -20.50
C HIS A 552 -41.54 22.52 -19.88
N ASN A 553 -41.47 23.83 -19.68
CA ASN A 553 -42.51 24.65 -19.06
C ASN A 553 -42.84 24.29 -17.59
N GLU A 554 -41.92 23.63 -16.88
CA GLU A 554 -41.97 23.41 -15.42
C GLU A 554 -41.44 24.64 -14.67
N LEU A 555 -42.20 25.74 -14.73
CA LEU A 555 -41.70 27.07 -14.38
C LEU A 555 -41.31 27.24 -12.90
N ASP A 556 -42.05 26.66 -11.95
CA ASP A 556 -41.72 26.75 -10.53
C ASP A 556 -40.45 25.97 -10.18
N GLY A 557 -40.25 24.80 -10.81
CA GLY A 557 -39.02 24.03 -10.70
C GLY A 557 -37.83 24.80 -11.26
N ALA A 558 -37.98 25.37 -12.46
CA ALA A 558 -36.94 26.20 -13.08
C ALA A 558 -36.55 27.39 -12.19
N ARG A 559 -37.54 28.13 -11.65
CA ARG A 559 -37.30 29.24 -10.72
C ARG A 559 -36.51 28.78 -9.49
N SER A 560 -36.94 27.70 -8.85
CA SER A 560 -36.28 27.15 -7.65
C SER A 560 -34.82 26.78 -7.92
N GLU A 561 -34.53 26.17 -9.07
CA GLU A 561 -33.16 25.78 -9.42
C GLU A 561 -32.28 26.98 -9.78
N PHE A 562 -32.81 28.00 -10.47
CA PHE A 562 -32.08 29.25 -10.69
C PHE A 562 -31.78 29.98 -9.38
N GLU A 563 -32.76 30.08 -8.47
CA GLU A 563 -32.54 30.68 -7.14
C GLU A 563 -31.49 29.90 -6.34
N ALA A 564 -31.51 28.58 -6.39
CA ALA A 564 -30.50 27.75 -5.75
C ALA A 564 -29.11 27.91 -6.39
N ALA A 565 -29.03 28.10 -7.72
CA ALA A 565 -27.78 28.40 -8.41
C ALA A 565 -27.22 29.77 -7.99
N LEU A 566 -28.07 30.78 -7.84
CA LEU A 566 -27.70 32.13 -7.38
C LEU A 566 -27.27 32.16 -5.92
N LYS A 567 -27.82 31.28 -5.06
CA LYS A 567 -27.29 31.11 -3.70
C LYS A 567 -25.84 30.60 -3.70
N GLN A 568 -25.46 29.77 -4.68
CA GLN A 568 -24.08 29.27 -4.81
C GLN A 568 -23.16 30.30 -5.45
N ALA A 569 -23.65 31.02 -6.46
CA ALA A 569 -22.88 32.00 -7.20
C ALA A 569 -23.76 33.22 -7.54
N PRO A 570 -23.82 34.22 -6.64
CA PRO A 570 -24.76 35.35 -6.73
C PRO A 570 -24.66 36.19 -8.00
N ASN A 571 -23.47 36.26 -8.61
CA ASN A 571 -23.22 37.11 -9.78
C ASN A 571 -23.26 36.32 -11.10
N ARG A 572 -23.86 35.13 -11.13
CA ARG A 572 -23.99 34.32 -12.36
C ARG A 572 -25.06 34.91 -13.28
N VAL A 573 -24.60 35.72 -14.24
CA VAL A 573 -25.46 36.48 -15.17
C VAL A 573 -26.41 35.59 -15.97
N ASP A 574 -25.95 34.40 -16.39
CA ASP A 574 -26.75 33.39 -17.07
C ASP A 574 -27.91 32.89 -16.20
N ALA A 575 -27.66 32.68 -14.91
CA ALA A 575 -28.67 32.28 -13.93
C ALA A 575 -29.69 33.40 -13.63
N ILE A 576 -29.24 34.65 -13.49
CA ILE A 576 -30.10 35.81 -13.24
C ILE A 576 -31.05 36.03 -14.43
N ASN A 577 -30.53 36.00 -15.65
CA ASN A 577 -31.37 36.10 -16.85
C ASN A 577 -32.34 34.92 -16.98
N GLY A 578 -31.89 33.69 -16.67
CA GLY A 578 -32.76 32.51 -16.62
C GLY A 578 -33.90 32.63 -15.60
N LEU A 579 -33.61 33.19 -14.42
CA LEU A 579 -34.61 33.50 -13.39
C LEU A 579 -35.62 34.56 -13.89
N GLY A 580 -35.14 35.60 -14.56
CA GLY A 580 -35.99 36.60 -15.22
C GLY A 580 -36.93 35.98 -16.26
N LEU A 581 -36.43 35.07 -17.09
CA LEU A 581 -37.22 34.32 -18.06
C LEU A 581 -38.28 33.42 -17.40
N ALA A 582 -37.92 32.75 -16.31
CA ALA A 582 -38.88 31.97 -15.52
C ALA A 582 -40.00 32.86 -14.99
N TYR A 583 -39.67 34.02 -14.39
CA TYR A 583 -40.66 35.00 -13.94
C TYR A 583 -41.55 35.52 -15.07
N LEU A 584 -40.96 35.82 -16.23
CA LEU A 584 -41.70 36.34 -17.38
C LEU A 584 -42.72 35.31 -17.88
N ARG A 585 -42.32 34.04 -18.02
CA ARG A 585 -43.23 32.95 -18.41
C ARG A 585 -44.29 32.64 -17.36
N GLN A 586 -44.03 32.93 -16.08
CA GLN A 586 -45.03 32.86 -15.01
C GLN A 586 -46.01 34.05 -15.00
N GLY A 587 -45.88 35.01 -15.92
CA GLY A 587 -46.68 36.24 -15.95
C GLY A 587 -46.27 37.28 -14.90
N ARG A 588 -45.13 37.07 -14.21
CA ARG A 588 -44.62 37.97 -13.17
C ARG A 588 -43.66 39.00 -13.76
N THR A 589 -44.14 39.77 -14.74
CA THR A 589 -43.35 40.68 -15.57
C THR A 589 -42.52 41.69 -14.77
N SER A 590 -43.05 42.21 -13.64
CA SER A 590 -42.31 43.12 -12.77
C SER A 590 -41.05 42.48 -12.17
N GLN A 591 -41.13 41.22 -11.74
CA GLN A 591 -39.99 40.50 -11.19
C GLN A 591 -38.99 40.16 -12.29
N ALA A 592 -39.47 39.80 -13.48
CA ALA A 592 -38.62 39.56 -14.64
C ALA A 592 -37.77 40.78 -15.01
N ILE A 593 -38.38 41.98 -15.07
CA ILE A 593 -37.67 43.25 -15.35
C ILE A 593 -36.54 43.49 -14.34
N ILE A 594 -36.79 43.27 -13.04
CA ILE A 594 -35.78 43.43 -12.00
C ILE A 594 -34.57 42.52 -12.27
N GLN A 595 -34.81 41.25 -12.60
CA GLN A 595 -33.75 40.30 -12.87
C GLN A 595 -32.97 40.65 -14.15
N PHE A 596 -33.65 41.03 -15.23
CA PHE A 596 -32.94 41.42 -16.46
C PHE A 596 -32.11 42.71 -16.27
N ASP A 597 -32.65 43.72 -15.56
CA ASP A 597 -31.89 44.93 -15.21
C ASP A 597 -30.69 44.58 -14.31
N GLU A 598 -30.82 43.61 -13.39
CA GLU A 598 -29.71 43.12 -12.56
C GLU A 598 -28.63 42.40 -13.39
N ALA A 599 -29.03 41.54 -14.32
CA ALA A 599 -28.11 40.89 -15.24
C ALA A 599 -27.31 41.92 -16.07
N LEU A 600 -27.96 42.98 -16.55
CA LEU A 600 -27.34 44.06 -17.32
C LEU A 600 -26.48 45.01 -16.46
N LYS A 601 -26.77 45.16 -15.17
CA LYS A 601 -25.86 45.88 -14.25
C LYS A 601 -24.52 45.16 -14.10
N ILE A 602 -24.55 43.82 -14.05
CA ILE A 602 -23.34 43.01 -13.92
C ILE A 602 -22.62 42.90 -15.26
N LYS A 603 -23.38 42.69 -16.35
CA LYS A 603 -22.86 42.56 -17.71
C LYS A 603 -23.68 43.43 -18.69
N PRO A 604 -23.28 44.70 -18.91
CA PRO A 604 -24.03 45.63 -19.76
C PRO A 604 -24.20 45.21 -21.22
N ASP A 605 -23.29 44.37 -21.74
CA ASP A 605 -23.30 43.87 -23.11
C ASP A 605 -23.99 42.49 -23.26
N PHE A 606 -24.76 42.06 -22.25
CA PHE A 606 -25.45 40.76 -22.33
C PHE A 606 -26.71 40.82 -23.21
N ALA A 607 -26.53 40.50 -24.49
CA ALA A 607 -27.57 40.59 -25.51
C ALA A 607 -28.89 39.90 -25.15
N ASP A 608 -28.83 38.68 -24.60
CA ASP A 608 -30.03 37.92 -24.22
C ASP A 608 -30.86 38.66 -23.16
N ALA A 609 -30.20 39.21 -22.13
CA ALA A 609 -30.89 39.97 -21.08
C ALA A 609 -31.47 41.29 -21.59
N ALA A 610 -30.76 41.98 -22.51
CA ALA A 610 -31.25 43.21 -23.12
C ALA A 610 -32.51 42.97 -23.96
N GLU A 611 -32.52 41.90 -24.76
CA GLU A 611 -33.69 41.53 -25.56
C GLU A 611 -34.85 41.06 -24.68
N ASN A 612 -34.58 40.22 -23.68
CA ASN A 612 -35.60 39.77 -22.73
C ASN A 612 -36.21 40.94 -21.95
N LEU A 613 -35.40 41.93 -21.55
CA LEU A 613 -35.87 43.16 -20.91
C LEU A 613 -36.76 43.97 -21.85
N ARG A 614 -36.38 44.11 -23.12
CA ARG A 614 -37.18 44.81 -24.13
C ARG A 614 -38.55 44.16 -24.29
N ILE A 615 -38.59 42.83 -24.39
CA ILE A 615 -39.82 42.05 -24.47
C ILE A 615 -40.66 42.23 -23.19
N ALA A 616 -40.05 42.10 -22.01
CA ALA A 616 -40.75 42.26 -20.73
C ALA A 616 -41.32 43.66 -20.52
N ARG A 617 -40.62 44.72 -20.95
CA ARG A 617 -41.14 46.09 -20.90
C ARG A 617 -42.29 46.31 -21.89
N ALA A 618 -42.22 45.71 -23.08
CA ALA A 618 -43.29 45.80 -24.06
C ALA A 618 -44.60 45.13 -23.59
N THR A 619 -44.49 44.08 -22.77
CA THR A 619 -45.64 43.36 -22.20
C THR A 619 -46.14 43.94 -20.87
N ASP A 620 -45.41 44.89 -20.27
CA ASP A 620 -45.80 45.58 -19.05
C ASP A 620 -46.58 46.87 -19.38
N SER A 621 -47.83 46.95 -18.92
CA SER A 621 -48.73 48.08 -19.18
C SER A 621 -48.19 49.43 -18.72
N ARG A 622 -47.28 49.46 -17.73
CA ARG A 622 -46.63 50.70 -17.25
C ARG A 622 -45.64 51.29 -18.25
N PHE A 623 -45.12 50.47 -19.16
CA PHE A 623 -44.12 50.85 -20.16
C PHE A 623 -44.69 50.85 -21.59
N SER A 624 -45.80 50.14 -21.83
CA SER A 624 -46.53 50.12 -23.10
C SER A 624 -47.07 51.50 -23.53
N SER A 625 -47.44 52.37 -22.59
CA SER A 625 -48.02 53.71 -22.87
C SER A 625 -47.01 54.78 -23.32
N ARG A 626 -45.71 54.47 -23.34
CA ARG A 626 -44.65 55.38 -23.82
C ARG A 626 -44.18 55.09 -25.25
N LEU A 627 -44.84 54.16 -25.96
CA LEU A 627 -44.42 53.68 -27.28
C LEU A 627 -45.47 53.91 -28.41
N THR A 628 -46.53 54.68 -28.17
CA THR A 628 -47.37 55.24 -29.25
C THR A 628 -46.83 56.61 -29.68
N PRO A 629 -46.77 56.90 -30.99
CA PRO A 629 -45.79 57.79 -31.63
C PRO A 629 -45.75 59.23 -31.13
#